data_AF-A0A932T5T7-F1
#
_entry.id   AF-A0A932T5T7-F1
#
_cell.length_a   1.000
_cell.length_b   1.000
_cell.length_c   1.000
_cell.angle_alpha   90.00
_cell.angle_beta   90.00
_cell.angle_gamma   90.00
#
_symmetry.space_group_name_H-M   'P 1'
#
loop_
_entity.id
_entity.type
_entity.pdbx_description
1 polymer ?
#
loop_
_entity_poly.entity_id
_entity_poly.type
_entity_poly.pdbx_seq_one_letter_code
_entity_poly.pdbx_strand_id
1 'polypeptide(L)'
;MKLLAIQLQNFWHLWIVQIKNYFSSDAANQIKAIVESANKKTIEGKKISEDMISGYTKLIRDINSTIGLIDDVSQASRQQQESMTQINDAISLLDQTTQQNAHEASSINDMAKENEDLAHNLQQAINRTSFDQASSSRICDVDMIFDMARMKLNHITFKNDAFAKAGSGTKFKVTSHHDCALGKWLASKEGEAISKSKAWDDLKQYHTNVHTMTQDMVDLQTRGYANGQLFAVSNNIETNIGHVVENLNLIRQENCK
;
A
#
# COMPACT_ATOMS: atom_id res chain seq x y z
N MET A 1 -23.10 23.25 145.53
CA MET A 1 -21.90 22.99 144.70
C MET A 1 -21.94 21.66 143.94
N LYS A 2 -22.16 20.49 144.57
CA LYS A 2 -22.14 19.18 143.86
C LYS A 2 -23.13 19.04 142.70
N LEU A 3 -24.37 19.53 142.84
CA LEU A 3 -25.39 19.45 141.78
C LEU A 3 -25.03 20.27 140.53
N LEU A 4 -24.45 21.46 140.70
CA LEU A 4 -23.99 22.31 139.59
C LEU A 4 -22.80 21.69 138.85
N ALA A 5 -21.88 21.02 139.56
CA ALA A 5 -20.76 20.32 138.94
C ALA A 5 -21.23 19.12 138.09
N ILE A 6 -22.21 18.35 138.57
CA ILE A 6 -22.79 17.23 137.82
C ILE A 6 -23.54 17.72 136.57
N GLN A 7 -24.28 18.83 136.67
CA GLN A 7 -24.97 19.43 135.52
C GLN A 7 -23.96 19.92 134.47
N LEU A 8 -22.89 20.61 134.88
CA LEU A 8 -21.83 21.06 133.97
C LEU A 8 -21.09 19.88 133.32
N GLN A 9 -20.83 18.81 134.07
CA GLN A 9 -20.16 17.61 133.56
C GLN A 9 -21.05 16.84 132.56
N ASN A 10 -22.36 16.76 132.80
CA ASN A 10 -23.33 16.19 131.85
C ASN A 10 -23.44 17.04 130.58
N PHE A 11 -23.46 18.37 130.69
CA PHE A 11 -23.44 19.27 129.54
C PHE A 11 -22.17 19.10 128.71
N TRP A 12 -21.01 19.00 129.35
CA TRP A 12 -19.74 18.76 128.68
C TRP A 12 -19.72 17.40 127.97
N HIS A 13 -20.23 16.34 128.61
CA HIS A 13 -20.33 15.02 127.99
C HIS A 13 -21.28 15.01 126.79
N LEU A 14 -22.46 15.62 126.92
CA LEU A 14 -23.43 15.76 125.82
C LEU A 14 -22.86 16.59 124.66
N TRP A 15 -22.10 17.64 124.95
CA TRP A 15 -21.44 18.47 123.94
C TRP A 15 -20.34 17.70 123.19
N ILE A 16 -19.53 16.90 123.90
CA ILE A 16 -18.56 16.00 123.26
C ILE A 16 -19.24 14.98 122.36
N VAL A 17 -20.34 14.37 122.83
CA VAL A 17 -21.09 13.39 122.03
C VAL A 17 -21.71 14.06 120.79
N GLN A 18 -22.29 15.26 120.92
CA GLN A 18 -22.81 16.02 119.79
C GLN A 18 -21.72 16.40 118.78
N ILE A 19 -20.56 16.86 119.24
CA ILE A 19 -19.43 17.18 118.37
C ILE A 19 -18.90 15.95 117.65
N LYS A 20 -18.74 14.83 118.36
CA LYS A 20 -18.27 13.58 117.76
C LYS A 20 -19.25 13.04 116.70
N ASN A 21 -20.56 13.11 116.98
CA ASN A 21 -21.59 12.74 116.01
C ASN A 21 -21.61 13.70 114.81
N TYR A 22 -21.44 15.00 115.03
CA TYR A 22 -21.34 15.98 113.95
C TYR A 22 -20.13 15.71 113.05
N PHE A 23 -18.94 15.51 113.62
CA PHE A 23 -17.73 15.16 112.86
C PHE A 23 -17.85 13.81 112.14
N SER A 24 -18.49 12.81 112.77
CA SER A 24 -18.72 11.51 112.11
C SER A 24 -19.71 11.62 110.96
N SER A 25 -20.75 12.46 111.10
CA SER A 25 -21.74 12.74 110.05
C SER A 25 -21.13 13.54 108.90
N ASP A 26 -20.33 14.56 109.22
CA ASP A 26 -19.62 15.39 108.24
C ASP A 26 -18.61 14.56 107.44
N ALA A 27 -17.80 13.73 108.11
CA ALA A 27 -16.89 12.81 107.44
C ALA A 27 -17.64 11.80 106.55
N ALA A 28 -18.79 11.27 107.00
CA ALA A 28 -19.62 10.39 106.18
C ALA A 28 -20.20 11.09 104.94
N ASN A 29 -20.61 12.36 105.06
CA ASN A 29 -21.09 13.17 103.94
C ASN A 29 -19.98 13.47 102.93
N GLN A 30 -18.76 13.76 103.39
CA GLN A 30 -17.60 13.96 102.53
C GLN A 30 -17.23 12.68 101.77
N ILE A 31 -17.21 11.52 102.44
CA ILE A 31 -16.97 10.22 101.79
C ILE A 31 -18.05 9.95 100.74
N LYS A 32 -19.32 10.18 101.07
CA LYS A 32 -20.44 10.02 100.12
C LYS A 32 -20.24 10.89 98.88
N ALA A 33 -19.87 12.16 99.04
CA ALA A 33 -19.62 13.06 97.92
C ALA A 33 -18.43 12.60 97.04
N ILE A 34 -17.34 12.10 97.64
CA ILE A 34 -16.21 11.54 96.90
C ILE A 34 -16.62 10.28 96.12
N VAL A 35 -17.37 9.38 96.76
CA VAL A 35 -17.86 8.15 96.11
C VAL A 35 -18.84 8.47 94.97
N GLU A 36 -19.76 9.42 95.15
CA GLU A 36 -20.66 9.88 94.10
C GLU A 36 -19.90 10.51 92.93
N SER A 37 -18.89 11.35 93.22
CA SER A 37 -18.02 11.94 92.21
C SER A 37 -17.17 10.89 91.46
N ALA A 38 -16.61 9.93 92.19
CA ALA A 38 -15.85 8.81 91.62
C ALA A 38 -16.76 7.95 90.73
N ASN A 39 -17.97 7.61 91.18
CA ASN A 39 -18.94 6.85 90.41
C ASN A 39 -19.34 7.60 89.13
N LYS A 40 -19.56 8.92 89.20
CA LYS A 40 -19.83 9.74 88.02
C LYS A 40 -18.67 9.69 87.01
N LYS A 41 -17.42 9.86 87.47
CA LYS A 41 -16.24 9.75 86.61
C LYS A 41 -16.06 8.34 86.03
N THR A 42 -16.41 7.29 86.77
CA THR A 42 -16.39 5.91 86.26
C THR A 42 -17.43 5.71 85.15
N ILE A 43 -18.64 6.26 85.30
CA ILE A 43 -19.67 6.20 84.26
C ILE A 43 -19.24 6.98 83.01
N GLU A 44 -18.66 8.17 83.18
CA GLU A 44 -18.11 8.97 82.07
C GLU A 44 -16.96 8.21 81.37
N GLY A 45 -16.03 7.63 82.12
CA GLY A 45 -14.92 6.83 81.58
C GLY A 45 -15.41 5.58 80.85
N LYS A 46 -16.46 4.92 81.35
CA LYS A 46 -17.13 3.81 80.66
C LYS A 46 -17.68 4.26 79.31
N LYS A 47 -18.42 5.38 79.28
CA LYS A 47 -18.97 5.93 78.03
C LYS A 47 -17.89 6.28 77.02
N ILE A 48 -16.81 6.94 77.46
CA ILE A 48 -15.65 7.25 76.59
C ILE A 48 -15.05 5.97 76.00
N SER A 49 -14.93 4.91 76.81
CA SER A 49 -14.40 3.63 76.35
C SER A 49 -15.33 2.96 75.33
N GLU A 50 -16.65 3.04 75.53
CA GLU A 50 -17.65 2.56 74.56
C GLU A 50 -17.57 3.32 73.23
N ASP A 51 -17.48 4.66 73.28
CA ASP A 51 -17.30 5.52 72.10
C ASP A 51 -15.99 5.19 71.37
N MET A 52 -14.91 4.95 72.11
CA MET A 52 -13.61 4.56 71.56
C MET A 52 -13.68 3.20 70.84
N ILE A 53 -14.35 2.20 71.43
CA ILE A 53 -14.55 0.88 70.79
C ILE A 53 -15.33 1.03 69.47
N SER A 54 -16.40 1.85 69.48
CA SER A 54 -17.17 2.16 68.28
C SER A 54 -16.31 2.86 67.20
N GLY A 55 -15.50 3.84 67.61
CA GLY A 55 -14.56 4.55 66.75
C GLY A 55 -13.53 3.62 66.11
N TYR A 56 -12.90 2.73 66.89
CA TYR A 56 -11.96 1.73 66.35
C TYR A 56 -12.65 0.74 65.41
N THR A 57 -13.88 0.31 65.71
CA THR A 57 -14.63 -0.57 64.82
C THR A 57 -14.89 0.08 63.46
N LYS A 58 -15.24 1.38 63.46
CA LYS A 58 -15.41 2.16 62.22
C LYS A 58 -14.07 2.30 61.47
N LEU A 59 -13.00 2.65 62.18
CA LEU A 59 -11.67 2.80 61.59
C LEU A 59 -11.16 1.51 60.95
N ILE A 60 -11.39 0.36 61.57
CA ILE A 60 -11.04 -0.96 60.99
C ILE A 60 -11.83 -1.20 59.70
N ARG A 61 -13.13 -0.84 59.66
CA ARG A 61 -13.94 -0.95 58.44
C ARG A 61 -13.39 -0.08 57.32
N ASP A 62 -13.05 1.17 57.64
CA ASP A 62 -12.53 2.13 56.66
C ASP A 62 -11.14 1.71 56.15
N ILE A 63 -10.28 1.15 57.01
CA ILE A 63 -9.00 0.55 56.61
C ILE A 63 -9.22 -0.63 55.65
N ASN A 64 -10.11 -1.56 55.97
CA ASN A 64 -10.41 -2.69 55.10
C ASN A 64 -10.98 -2.24 53.75
N SER A 65 -11.83 -1.21 53.74
CA SER A 65 -12.32 -0.61 52.49
C SER A 65 -11.19 0.00 51.67
N THR A 66 -10.25 0.68 52.32
CA THR A 66 -9.08 1.28 51.66
C THR A 66 -8.16 0.21 51.09
N ILE A 67 -7.95 -0.90 51.79
CA ILE A 67 -7.19 -2.06 51.29
C ILE A 67 -7.86 -2.63 50.03
N GLY A 68 -9.19 -2.75 50.01
CA GLY A 68 -9.92 -3.19 48.81
C GLY A 68 -9.69 -2.26 47.61
N LEU A 69 -9.80 -0.94 47.83
CA LEU A 69 -9.53 0.05 46.78
C LEU A 69 -8.08 -0.01 46.26
N ILE A 70 -7.11 -0.27 47.14
CA ILE A 70 -5.69 -0.44 46.73
C ILE A 70 -5.53 -1.68 45.86
N ASP A 71 -6.21 -2.78 46.19
CA ASP A 71 -6.17 -4.01 45.39
C ASP A 71 -6.79 -3.78 44.00
N ASP A 72 -7.94 -3.12 43.94
CA ASP A 72 -8.60 -2.74 42.68
C ASP A 72 -7.69 -1.86 41.80
N VAL A 73 -7.05 -0.84 42.41
CA VAL A 73 -6.09 0.04 41.71
C VAL A 73 -4.88 -0.74 41.23
N SER A 74 -4.37 -1.68 42.04
CA SER A 74 -3.22 -2.53 41.67
C SER A 74 -3.55 -3.43 40.49
N GLN A 75 -4.74 -4.05 40.50
CA GLN A 75 -5.22 -4.90 39.43
C GLN A 75 -5.44 -4.11 38.13
N ALA A 76 -6.11 -2.96 38.22
CA ALA A 76 -6.31 -2.06 37.08
C ALA A 76 -4.97 -1.58 36.49
N SER A 77 -4.00 -1.26 37.35
CA SER A 77 -2.65 -0.84 36.92
C SER A 77 -1.92 -1.94 36.16
N ARG A 78 -2.04 -3.21 36.61
CA ARG A 78 -1.46 -4.36 35.89
C ARG A 78 -2.11 -4.55 34.52
N GLN A 79 -3.43 -4.51 34.44
CA GLN A 79 -4.15 -4.61 33.17
C GLN A 79 -3.79 -3.46 32.21
N GLN A 80 -3.63 -2.24 32.74
CA GLN A 80 -3.20 -1.09 31.95
C GLN A 80 -1.78 -1.28 31.42
N GLN A 81 -0.86 -1.85 32.23
CA GLN A 81 0.49 -2.15 31.79
C GLN A 81 0.49 -3.18 30.64
N GLU A 82 -0.30 -4.25 30.75
CA GLU A 82 -0.46 -5.24 29.68
C GLU A 82 -1.04 -4.61 28.40
N SER A 83 -2.04 -3.73 28.56
CA SER A 83 -2.63 -2.98 27.44
C SER A 83 -1.62 -2.04 26.77
N MET A 84 -0.71 -1.43 27.54
CA MET A 84 0.35 -0.58 26.99
C MET A 84 1.35 -1.38 26.15
N THR A 85 1.65 -2.63 26.53
CA THR A 85 2.46 -3.52 25.69
C THR A 85 1.75 -3.79 24.36
N GLN A 86 0.44 -4.10 24.37
CA GLN A 86 -0.32 -4.30 23.14
C GLN A 86 -0.38 -3.04 22.25
N ILE A 87 -0.54 -1.86 22.86
CA ILE A 87 -0.49 -0.57 22.14
C ILE A 87 0.88 -0.38 21.48
N ASN A 88 1.96 -0.70 22.20
CA ASN A 88 3.31 -0.57 21.67
C ASN A 88 3.54 -1.50 20.47
N ASP A 89 3.06 -2.74 20.53
CA ASP A 89 3.14 -3.69 19.41
C ASP A 89 2.36 -3.18 18.19
N ALA A 90 1.16 -2.62 18.42
CA ALA A 90 0.36 -2.02 17.35
C ALA A 90 1.05 -0.80 16.72
N ILE A 91 1.70 0.05 17.52
CA ILE A 91 2.49 1.19 17.02
C ILE A 91 3.67 0.70 16.16
N SER A 92 4.37 -0.36 16.61
CA SER A 92 5.47 -0.93 15.82
C SER A 92 4.99 -1.48 14.47
N LEU A 93 3.81 -2.11 14.43
CA LEU A 93 3.21 -2.59 13.18
C LEU A 93 2.77 -1.44 12.27
N LEU A 94 2.22 -0.37 12.84
CA LEU A 94 1.86 0.85 12.10
C LEU A 94 3.10 1.53 11.50
N ASP A 95 4.21 1.59 12.22
CA ASP A 95 5.47 2.11 11.69
C ASP A 95 5.98 1.29 10.51
N GLN A 96 6.01 -0.04 10.66
CA GLN A 96 6.39 -0.94 9.56
C GLN A 96 5.51 -0.74 8.31
N THR A 97 4.19 -0.65 8.51
CA THR A 97 3.24 -0.42 7.42
C THR A 97 3.44 0.96 6.77
N THR A 98 3.74 1.98 7.58
CA THR A 98 4.02 3.33 7.08
C THR A 98 5.29 3.37 6.24
N GLN A 99 6.35 2.68 6.66
CA GLN A 99 7.58 2.55 5.88
C GLN A 99 7.35 1.77 4.58
N GLN A 100 6.55 0.69 4.62
CA GLN A 100 6.17 -0.05 3.42
C GLN A 100 5.41 0.85 2.43
N ASN A 101 4.43 1.63 2.90
CA ASN A 101 3.69 2.57 2.05
C ASN A 101 4.62 3.62 1.41
N ALA A 102 5.62 4.11 2.15
CA ALA A 102 6.61 5.05 1.61
C ALA A 102 7.48 4.41 0.51
N HIS A 103 7.90 3.15 0.71
CA HIS A 103 8.63 2.38 -0.29
C HIS A 103 7.77 2.17 -1.56
N GLU A 104 6.53 1.73 -1.39
CA GLU A 104 5.59 1.52 -2.50
C GLU A 104 5.35 2.81 -3.29
N ALA A 105 5.17 3.95 -2.59
CA ALA A 105 5.03 5.26 -3.23
C ALA A 105 6.27 5.65 -4.05
N SER A 106 7.48 5.34 -3.55
CA SER A 106 8.72 5.55 -4.32
C SER A 106 8.75 4.69 -5.58
N SER A 107 8.37 3.42 -5.48
CA SER A 107 8.29 2.51 -6.62
C SER A 107 7.28 2.98 -7.67
N ILE A 108 6.11 3.48 -7.24
CA ILE A 108 5.10 4.09 -8.12
C ILE A 108 5.68 5.30 -8.85
N ASN A 109 6.41 6.16 -8.14
CA ASN A 109 7.04 7.33 -8.75
C ASN A 109 8.09 6.94 -9.80
N ASP A 110 8.86 5.87 -9.57
CA ASP A 110 9.84 5.39 -10.55
C ASP A 110 9.15 4.78 -11.78
N MET A 111 8.07 4.00 -11.59
CA MET A 111 7.24 3.53 -12.72
C MET A 111 6.62 4.69 -13.51
N ALA A 112 6.22 5.77 -12.84
CA ALA A 112 5.67 6.94 -13.52
C ALA A 112 6.72 7.62 -14.42
N LYS A 113 7.97 7.71 -13.97
CA LYS A 113 9.08 8.21 -14.81
C LYS A 113 9.37 7.31 -15.99
N GLU A 114 9.39 5.99 -15.80
CA GLU A 114 9.57 5.04 -16.90
C GLU A 114 8.45 5.19 -17.95
N ASN A 115 7.21 5.41 -17.50
CA ASN A 115 6.09 5.65 -18.39
C ASN A 115 6.18 7.01 -19.12
N GLU A 116 6.68 8.05 -18.45
CA GLU A 116 6.98 9.35 -19.07
C GLU A 116 8.05 9.20 -20.17
N ASP A 117 9.13 8.48 -19.89
CA ASP A 117 10.19 8.19 -20.85
C ASP A 117 9.65 7.42 -22.07
N LEU A 118 8.80 6.42 -21.83
CA LEU A 118 8.13 5.68 -22.89
C LEU A 118 7.25 6.58 -23.77
N ALA A 119 6.46 7.46 -23.15
CA ALA A 119 5.62 8.41 -23.88
C ALA A 119 6.46 9.38 -24.71
N HIS A 120 7.57 9.88 -24.18
CA HIS A 120 8.50 10.74 -24.92
C HIS A 120 9.16 9.99 -26.09
N ASN A 121 9.57 8.74 -25.89
CA ASN A 121 10.12 7.88 -26.95
C ASN A 121 9.08 7.64 -28.06
N LEU A 122 7.81 7.38 -27.69
CA LEU A 122 6.72 7.25 -28.64
C LEU A 122 6.48 8.55 -29.43
N GLN A 123 6.49 9.70 -28.76
CA GLN A 123 6.38 11.00 -29.42
C GLN A 123 7.53 11.26 -30.40
N GLN A 124 8.76 10.90 -30.04
CA GLN A 124 9.90 10.99 -30.96
C GLN A 124 9.73 10.06 -32.16
N ALA A 125 9.24 8.83 -31.95
CA ALA A 125 8.96 7.90 -33.03
C ALA A 125 7.92 8.48 -34.01
N ILE A 126 6.82 9.04 -33.48
CA ILE A 126 5.80 9.73 -34.27
C ILE A 126 6.40 10.92 -35.04
N ASN A 127 7.24 11.75 -34.40
CA ASN A 127 7.84 12.92 -35.06
C ASN A 127 8.84 12.54 -36.17
N ARG A 128 9.49 11.37 -36.07
CA ARG A 128 10.37 10.83 -37.12
C ARG A 128 9.59 10.18 -38.26
N THR A 129 8.33 9.86 -38.06
CA THR A 129 7.44 9.51 -39.18
C THR A 129 6.95 10.79 -39.85
N SER A 130 7.19 10.92 -41.15
CA SER A 130 6.73 12.07 -41.94
C SER A 130 5.20 12.13 -41.93
N PHE A 131 4.63 12.99 -41.09
CA PHE A 131 3.22 13.35 -41.09
C PHE A 131 3.00 14.53 -42.04
N ASP A 132 2.69 14.23 -43.30
CA ASP A 132 2.14 15.20 -44.23
C ASP A 132 0.64 15.37 -43.92
N GLN A 133 0.17 16.58 -43.57
CA GLN A 133 -1.22 16.87 -43.20
C GLN A 133 -2.21 16.48 -44.33
N ALA A 134 -1.78 16.48 -45.61
CA ALA A 134 -2.55 15.97 -46.73
C ALA A 134 -2.69 14.43 -46.73
N SER A 135 -2.01 13.74 -45.82
CA SER A 135 -2.07 12.29 -45.59
C SER A 135 -3.09 11.87 -44.56
N SER A 136 -3.63 12.79 -43.77
CA SER A 136 -4.65 12.47 -42.76
C SER A 136 -5.91 11.85 -43.40
N SER A 137 -6.29 12.33 -44.58
CA SER A 137 -7.38 11.75 -45.39
C SER A 137 -7.02 10.42 -46.07
N ARG A 138 -5.77 9.95 -45.97
CA ARG A 138 -5.25 8.70 -46.54
C ARG A 138 -5.02 7.61 -45.49
N ILE A 139 -5.41 7.83 -44.22
CA ILE A 139 -5.29 6.87 -43.12
C ILE A 139 -6.71 6.34 -42.84
N CYS A 140 -7.15 5.37 -43.62
CA CYS A 140 -8.43 4.66 -43.40
C CYS A 140 -8.26 3.36 -42.61
N ASP A 141 -7.07 2.76 -42.66
CA ASP A 141 -6.76 1.48 -42.04
C ASP A 141 -5.31 1.53 -41.51
N VAL A 142 -5.17 1.58 -40.19
CA VAL A 142 -3.89 1.66 -39.48
C VAL A 142 -3.11 0.34 -39.59
N ASP A 143 -3.81 -0.80 -39.54
CA ASP A 143 -3.18 -2.12 -39.63
C ASP A 143 -2.55 -2.32 -41.01
N MET A 144 -3.26 -1.90 -42.07
CA MET A 144 -2.77 -1.96 -43.44
C MET A 144 -1.52 -1.08 -43.66
N ILE A 145 -1.36 0.01 -42.91
CA ILE A 145 -0.15 0.86 -42.97
C ILE A 145 1.06 0.13 -42.40
N PHE A 146 0.92 -0.48 -41.22
CA PHE A 146 1.99 -1.25 -40.59
C PHE A 146 2.32 -2.52 -41.37
N ASP A 147 1.31 -3.22 -41.88
CA ASP A 147 1.48 -4.39 -42.73
C ASP A 147 2.24 -4.04 -44.03
N MET A 148 1.92 -2.92 -44.67
CA MET A 148 2.66 -2.44 -45.84
C MET A 148 4.10 -2.09 -45.50
N ALA A 149 4.35 -1.37 -44.40
CA ALA A 149 5.71 -1.05 -43.99
C ALA A 149 6.54 -2.32 -43.76
N ARG A 150 5.95 -3.32 -43.09
CA ARG A 150 6.57 -4.65 -42.88
C ARG A 150 6.84 -5.35 -44.21
N MET A 151 5.88 -5.39 -45.12
CA MET A 151 6.04 -6.02 -46.44
C MET A 151 7.14 -5.33 -47.27
N LYS A 152 7.23 -4.00 -47.24
CA LYS A 152 8.28 -3.23 -47.93
C LYS A 152 9.67 -3.58 -47.38
N LEU A 153 9.82 -3.58 -46.05
CA LEU A 153 11.07 -3.97 -45.40
C LEU A 153 11.47 -5.42 -45.74
N ASN A 154 10.50 -6.33 -45.75
CA ASN A 154 10.72 -7.74 -46.11
C ASN A 154 11.23 -7.90 -47.56
N HIS A 155 10.82 -7.07 -48.51
CA HIS A 155 11.33 -7.13 -49.89
C HIS A 155 12.74 -6.55 -50.03
N ILE A 156 13.05 -5.49 -49.30
CA ILE A 156 14.39 -4.91 -49.26
C ILE A 156 15.38 -5.93 -48.67
N THR A 157 15.02 -6.55 -47.55
CA THR A 157 15.83 -7.58 -46.90
C THR A 157 15.97 -8.84 -47.76
N PHE A 158 14.89 -9.32 -48.37
CA PHE A 158 14.93 -10.44 -49.32
C PHE A 158 15.96 -10.24 -50.45
N LYS A 159 15.95 -9.08 -51.10
CA LYS A 159 16.90 -8.74 -52.17
C LYS A 159 18.33 -8.67 -51.63
N ASN A 160 18.55 -7.95 -50.54
CA ASN A 160 19.88 -7.77 -49.96
C ASN A 160 20.50 -9.10 -49.54
N ASP A 161 19.72 -9.97 -48.90
CA ASP A 161 20.15 -11.30 -48.48
C ASP A 161 20.45 -12.20 -49.67
N ALA A 162 19.61 -12.17 -50.71
CA ALA A 162 19.83 -12.92 -51.93
C ALA A 162 21.13 -12.48 -52.64
N PHE A 163 21.36 -11.17 -52.75
CA PHE A 163 22.55 -10.63 -53.42
C PHE A 163 23.83 -10.89 -52.62
N ALA A 164 23.78 -10.77 -51.29
CA ALA A 164 24.90 -11.09 -50.42
C ALA A 164 25.29 -12.57 -50.53
N LYS A 165 24.30 -13.48 -50.51
CA LYS A 165 24.54 -14.91 -50.68
C LYS A 165 25.05 -15.26 -52.07
N ALA A 166 24.50 -14.65 -53.11
CA ALA A 166 24.91 -14.95 -54.48
C ALA A 166 26.30 -14.40 -54.83
N GLY A 167 26.75 -13.33 -54.17
CA GLY A 167 28.14 -12.83 -54.25
C GLY A 167 29.19 -13.84 -53.79
N SER A 168 28.82 -14.87 -53.02
CA SER A 168 29.72 -15.98 -52.66
C SER A 168 29.91 -17.03 -53.77
N GLY A 169 29.19 -16.91 -54.89
CA GLY A 169 29.20 -17.87 -56.00
C GLY A 169 28.34 -19.13 -55.75
N THR A 170 27.60 -19.17 -54.65
CA THR A 170 26.76 -20.32 -54.29
C THR A 170 25.46 -20.33 -55.09
N LYS A 171 25.11 -21.48 -55.71
CA LYS A 171 23.82 -21.66 -56.37
C LYS A 171 22.74 -22.05 -55.36
N PHE A 172 21.64 -21.29 -55.34
CA PHE A 172 20.47 -21.58 -54.50
C PHE A 172 19.19 -21.09 -55.17
N LYS A 173 18.05 -21.58 -54.67
CA LYS A 173 16.73 -21.13 -55.09
C LYS A 173 16.24 -20.07 -54.10
N VAL A 174 15.81 -18.92 -54.60
CA VAL A 174 15.22 -17.86 -53.77
C VAL A 174 13.82 -18.26 -53.31
N THR A 175 13.36 -17.67 -52.21
CA THR A 175 11.99 -17.87 -51.71
C THR A 175 10.98 -17.57 -52.80
N SER A 176 9.94 -18.41 -52.93
CA SER A 176 8.86 -18.20 -53.89
C SER A 176 8.06 -16.95 -53.54
N HIS A 177 7.51 -16.28 -54.56
CA HIS A 177 6.59 -15.15 -54.35
C HIS A 177 5.34 -15.57 -53.57
N HIS A 178 4.95 -16.84 -53.55
CA HIS A 178 3.81 -17.31 -52.73
C HIS A 178 4.16 -17.49 -51.25
N ASP A 179 5.43 -17.76 -50.93
CA ASP A 179 5.85 -18.14 -49.58
C ASP A 179 6.31 -16.93 -48.74
N CYS A 180 6.50 -15.78 -49.38
CA CYS A 180 6.85 -14.53 -48.72
C CYS A 180 5.63 -13.91 -48.00
N ALA A 181 5.89 -12.93 -47.12
CA ALA A 181 4.84 -12.28 -46.33
C ALA A 181 3.77 -11.61 -47.21
N LEU A 182 4.17 -10.95 -48.29
CA LEU A 182 3.23 -10.32 -49.23
C LEU A 182 2.46 -11.37 -50.03
N GLY A 183 3.10 -12.47 -50.45
CA GLY A 183 2.44 -13.57 -51.15
C GLY A 183 1.33 -14.22 -50.34
N LYS A 184 1.60 -14.49 -49.07
CA LYS A 184 0.62 -15.03 -48.13
C LYS A 184 -0.55 -14.05 -47.91
N TRP A 185 -0.26 -12.76 -47.82
CA TRP A 185 -1.28 -11.73 -47.68
C TRP A 185 -2.15 -11.61 -48.92
N LEU A 186 -1.55 -11.58 -50.12
CA LEU A 186 -2.28 -11.60 -51.39
C LEU A 186 -3.23 -12.80 -51.46
N ALA A 187 -2.72 -13.99 -51.13
CA ALA A 187 -3.53 -15.20 -51.10
C ALA A 187 -4.68 -15.12 -50.08
N SER A 188 -4.47 -14.53 -48.91
CA SER A 188 -5.52 -14.39 -47.89
C SER A 188 -6.63 -13.39 -48.26
N LYS A 189 -6.34 -12.49 -49.20
CA LYS A 189 -7.22 -11.39 -49.60
C LYS A 189 -7.83 -11.57 -51.00
N GLU A 190 -7.47 -12.65 -51.69
CA GLU A 190 -8.00 -12.95 -53.01
C GLU A 190 -9.52 -13.20 -52.94
N GLY A 191 -10.29 -12.48 -53.77
CA GLY A 191 -11.75 -12.57 -53.83
C GLY A 191 -12.50 -11.55 -52.98
N GLU A 192 -11.81 -10.85 -52.07
CA GLU A 192 -12.37 -9.72 -51.32
C GLU A 192 -12.52 -8.46 -52.21
N ALA A 193 -13.20 -7.42 -51.73
CA ALA A 193 -13.37 -6.17 -52.48
C ALA A 193 -12.03 -5.51 -52.84
N ILE A 194 -11.05 -5.60 -51.95
CA ILE A 194 -9.68 -5.09 -52.10
C ILE A 194 -8.93 -5.70 -53.29
N SER A 195 -9.31 -6.91 -53.74
CA SER A 195 -8.61 -7.64 -54.80
C SER A 195 -9.16 -7.39 -56.20
N LYS A 196 -10.09 -6.44 -56.37
CA LYS A 196 -10.83 -6.22 -57.62
C LYS A 196 -10.37 -5.01 -58.42
N SER A 197 -9.27 -4.38 -58.03
CA SER A 197 -8.75 -3.20 -58.71
C SER A 197 -7.60 -3.53 -59.66
N LYS A 198 -7.38 -2.66 -60.66
CA LYS A 198 -6.24 -2.79 -61.57
C LYS A 198 -4.91 -2.81 -60.80
N ALA A 199 -4.81 -2.01 -59.73
CA ALA A 199 -3.62 -1.96 -58.89
C ALA A 199 -3.33 -3.31 -58.20
N TRP A 200 -4.36 -4.11 -57.90
CA TRP A 200 -4.19 -5.47 -57.38
C TRP A 200 -3.52 -6.40 -58.41
N ASP A 201 -4.00 -6.38 -59.65
CA ASP A 201 -3.46 -7.22 -60.71
C ASP A 201 -2.03 -6.81 -61.09
N ASP A 202 -1.77 -5.50 -61.16
CA ASP A 202 -0.43 -4.96 -61.36
C ASP A 202 0.50 -5.34 -60.20
N LEU A 203 0.03 -5.26 -58.94
CA LEU A 203 0.80 -5.70 -57.76
C LEU A 203 1.21 -7.16 -57.88
N LYS A 204 0.29 -8.06 -58.24
CA LYS A 204 0.60 -9.50 -58.43
C LYS A 204 1.69 -9.67 -59.49
N GLN A 205 1.57 -8.98 -60.63
CA GLN A 205 2.54 -9.05 -61.71
C GLN A 205 3.93 -8.56 -61.26
N TYR A 206 4.02 -7.35 -60.71
CA TYR A 206 5.30 -6.78 -60.28
C TYR A 206 5.93 -7.59 -59.14
N HIS A 207 5.12 -8.15 -58.24
CA HIS A 207 5.61 -9.04 -57.18
C HIS A 207 6.22 -10.34 -57.75
N THR A 208 5.55 -10.99 -58.70
CA THR A 208 6.11 -12.16 -59.40
C THR A 208 7.40 -11.80 -60.14
N ASN A 209 7.47 -10.63 -60.77
CA ASN A 209 8.67 -10.14 -61.44
C ASN A 209 9.85 -10.00 -60.47
N VAL A 210 9.65 -9.36 -59.30
CA VAL A 210 10.72 -9.19 -58.30
C VAL A 210 11.35 -10.53 -57.93
N HIS A 211 10.53 -11.55 -57.63
CA HIS A 211 11.03 -12.87 -57.28
C HIS A 211 11.73 -13.58 -58.44
N THR A 212 11.14 -13.54 -59.64
CA THR A 212 11.71 -14.19 -60.84
C THR A 212 13.03 -13.56 -61.23
N MET A 213 13.10 -12.23 -61.26
CA MET A 213 14.31 -11.50 -61.60
C MET A 213 15.40 -11.63 -60.53
N THR A 214 15.03 -11.75 -59.26
CA THR A 214 16.00 -12.05 -58.20
C THR A 214 16.58 -13.45 -58.40
N GLN A 215 15.77 -14.44 -58.79
CA GLN A 215 16.28 -15.77 -59.16
C GLN A 215 17.22 -15.70 -60.38
N ASP A 216 16.84 -14.96 -61.42
CA ASP A 216 17.66 -14.77 -62.61
C ASP A 216 19.01 -14.13 -62.26
N MET A 217 19.02 -13.13 -61.37
CA MET A 217 20.24 -12.49 -60.89
C MET A 217 21.18 -13.48 -60.18
N VAL A 218 20.64 -14.32 -59.29
CA VAL A 218 21.40 -15.38 -58.61
C VAL A 218 21.99 -16.35 -59.62
N ASP A 219 21.17 -16.80 -60.59
CA ASP A 219 21.62 -17.73 -61.63
C ASP A 219 22.68 -17.11 -62.56
N LEU A 220 22.56 -15.83 -62.93
CA LEU A 220 23.55 -15.10 -63.73
C LEU A 220 24.88 -14.94 -62.99
N GLN A 221 24.88 -14.68 -61.68
CA GLN A 221 26.10 -14.60 -60.89
C GLN A 221 26.86 -15.94 -60.85
N THR A 222 26.13 -17.06 -60.70
CA THR A 222 26.77 -18.40 -60.71
C THR A 222 27.39 -18.79 -62.06
N ARG A 223 26.98 -18.14 -63.15
CA ARG A 223 27.47 -18.39 -64.51
C ARG A 223 28.61 -17.45 -64.94
N GLY A 224 29.06 -16.54 -64.06
CA GLY A 224 30.22 -15.67 -64.31
C GLY A 224 29.97 -14.53 -65.32
N TYR A 225 28.73 -14.04 -65.42
CA TYR A 225 28.37 -12.93 -66.31
C TYR A 225 29.04 -11.60 -65.89
N ALA A 226 29.26 -10.70 -66.87
CA ALA A 226 29.95 -9.43 -66.64
C ALA A 226 29.12 -8.47 -65.75
N ASN A 227 29.81 -7.69 -64.90
CA ASN A 227 29.21 -6.77 -63.93
C ASN A 227 28.17 -5.80 -64.51
N GLY A 228 28.29 -5.41 -65.78
CA GLY A 228 27.31 -4.54 -66.45
C GLY A 228 25.92 -5.17 -66.64
N GLN A 229 25.85 -6.48 -66.91
CA GLN A 229 24.57 -7.21 -67.04
C GLN A 229 23.91 -7.40 -65.67
N LEU A 230 24.72 -7.66 -64.65
CA LEU A 230 24.28 -7.76 -63.25
C LEU A 230 23.69 -6.41 -62.76
N PHE A 231 24.32 -5.30 -63.14
CA PHE A 231 23.81 -3.96 -62.80
C PHE A 231 22.45 -3.66 -63.45
N ALA A 232 22.26 -4.03 -64.72
CA ALA A 232 20.99 -3.84 -65.43
C ALA A 232 19.84 -4.63 -64.78
N VAL A 233 20.08 -5.90 -64.43
CA VAL A 233 19.08 -6.74 -63.74
C VAL A 233 18.77 -6.17 -62.35
N SER A 234 19.80 -5.76 -61.60
CA SER A 234 19.62 -5.12 -60.30
C SER A 234 18.76 -3.85 -60.38
N ASN A 235 19.02 -2.96 -61.35
CA ASN A 235 18.25 -1.72 -61.50
C ASN A 235 16.78 -2.00 -61.88
N ASN A 236 16.55 -3.05 -62.67
CA ASN A 236 15.19 -3.46 -63.03
C ASN A 236 14.46 -4.07 -61.82
N ILE A 237 15.16 -4.81 -60.94
CA ILE A 237 14.61 -5.28 -59.67
C ILE A 237 14.19 -4.10 -58.79
N GLU A 238 15.03 -3.07 -58.62
CA GLU A 238 14.65 -1.87 -57.84
C GLU A 238 13.40 -1.19 -58.42
N THR A 239 13.34 -1.07 -59.76
CA THR A 239 12.19 -0.48 -60.45
C THR A 239 10.90 -1.25 -60.14
N ASN A 240 10.95 -2.59 -60.21
CA ASN A 240 9.78 -3.43 -59.90
C ASN A 240 9.43 -3.38 -58.40
N ILE A 241 10.40 -3.28 -57.48
CA ILE A 241 10.14 -3.06 -56.05
C ILE A 241 9.43 -1.71 -55.84
N GLY A 242 9.84 -0.66 -56.57
CA GLY A 242 9.16 0.63 -56.60
C GLY A 242 7.70 0.50 -57.04
N HIS A 243 7.42 -0.25 -58.10
CA HIS A 243 6.05 -0.49 -58.56
C HIS A 243 5.21 -1.33 -57.58
N VAL A 244 5.81 -2.32 -56.88
CA VAL A 244 5.13 -3.05 -55.79
C VAL A 244 4.70 -2.08 -54.69
N VAL A 245 5.60 -1.18 -54.28
CA VAL A 245 5.35 -0.15 -53.26
C VAL A 245 4.23 0.80 -53.70
N GLU A 246 4.28 1.26 -54.95
CA GLU A 246 3.30 2.17 -55.53
C GLU A 246 1.91 1.53 -55.60
N ASN A 247 1.80 0.31 -56.10
CA ASN A 247 0.53 -0.40 -56.20
C ASN A 247 -0.07 -0.74 -54.82
N LEU A 248 0.76 -1.11 -53.83
CA LEU A 248 0.29 -1.23 -52.44
C LEU A 248 -0.31 0.09 -51.93
N ASN A 249 0.34 1.22 -52.20
CA ASN A 249 -0.18 2.52 -51.80
C ASN A 249 -1.50 2.87 -52.53
N LEU A 250 -1.64 2.51 -53.81
CA LEU A 250 -2.87 2.72 -54.60
C LEU A 250 -4.03 1.87 -54.08
N ILE A 251 -3.81 0.56 -53.88
CA ILE A 251 -4.80 -0.36 -53.30
C ILE A 251 -5.29 0.19 -51.96
N ARG A 252 -4.38 0.68 -51.11
CA ARG A 252 -4.75 1.33 -49.85
C ARG A 252 -5.69 2.51 -50.06
N GLN A 253 -5.34 3.43 -50.97
CA GLN A 253 -6.12 4.64 -51.23
C GLN A 253 -7.49 4.35 -51.85
N GLU A 254 -7.58 3.36 -52.73
CA GLU A 254 -8.84 2.92 -53.36
C GLU A 254 -9.81 2.35 -52.32
N ASN A 255 -9.30 1.65 -51.32
CA ASN A 255 -10.10 1.03 -50.26
C ASN A 255 -10.33 1.96 -49.05
N CYS A 256 -9.83 3.21 -49.10
CA CYS A 256 -10.13 4.26 -48.11
C CYS A 256 -11.42 5.05 -48.42
N LYS A 257 -12.05 4.83 -49.56
CA LYS A 257 -13.27 5.54 -50.01
C LYS A 257 -14.51 4.70 -49.76
#